data_AF-A0A645DA74-F1
#
_entry.id   AF-A0A645DA74-F1
#
_cell.length_a   1.000
_cell.length_b   1.000
_cell.length_c   1.000
_cell.angle_alpha   90.00
_cell.angle_beta   90.00
_cell.angle_gamma   90.00
#
_symmetry.space_group_name_H-M   'P 1'
#
loop_
_entity.id
_entity.type
_entity.pdbx_description
1 polymer ?
#
loop_
_entity_poly.entity_id
_entity_poly.type
_entity_poly.pdbx_seq_one_letter_code
_entity_poly.pdbx_strand_id
1 'polypeptide(L)'
;MQPKLSIFDACYNGSFHRPGYIAGYHVFGNGATIVAQGNTVNVLQDKWSLELLGILGAGARVGFWQKEFQFIESHMIGDPTYMFRTEGSTSLNHNLAVNQKDPKVWEEYLKSSSPALNAIALKKLSRIYGDSFSDRLLSVLKSSPYYSVRMEALKRLIEICDKNIVEALKIGLDDPYELIRRNAARYAGYTGENALIASLVNTLLFSNESQRVQYAAQNSLLVMEPETVIAEIERQANTDLVKRNAESIVKAFRANYKKQDKSLNIIMDNNAPDAERISAIRNLRNNNIHRQVDGLLKVLSGSQEKELIRTTLAEVLGWFDMSYRKAEIVNTMTSISKDSSLPVELKSELEQSLIRLK
;
A
#
# COMPACT_ATOMS: atom_id res chain seq x y z
N MET A 1 -16.14 23.79 22.96
CA MET A 1 -16.99 23.11 21.96
C MET A 1 -16.77 21.61 22.12
N GLN A 2 -17.82 20.82 22.34
CA GLN A 2 -17.69 19.35 22.46
C GLN A 2 -17.81 18.71 21.07
N PRO A 3 -16.97 17.70 20.73
CA PRO A 3 -16.97 17.10 19.39
C PRO A 3 -18.25 16.29 19.15
N LYS A 4 -18.71 16.26 17.89
CA LYS A 4 -19.82 15.39 17.43
C LYS A 4 -19.32 14.06 16.86
N LEU A 5 -18.11 14.08 16.30
CA LEU A 5 -17.38 12.94 15.78
C LEU A 5 -15.98 12.92 16.41
N SER A 6 -15.56 11.77 16.94
CA SER A 6 -14.19 11.54 17.42
C SER A 6 -13.52 10.43 16.62
N ILE A 7 -12.30 10.67 16.11
CA ILE A 7 -11.52 9.66 15.37
C ILE A 7 -10.23 9.40 16.15
N PHE A 8 -10.01 8.15 16.53
CA PHE A 8 -8.85 7.76 17.33
C PHE A 8 -7.86 6.94 16.51
N ASP A 9 -6.78 7.57 16.07
CA ASP A 9 -5.70 6.91 15.30
C ASP A 9 -4.61 6.33 16.24
N ALA A 10 -5.01 5.37 17.08
CA ALA A 10 -4.12 4.66 17.99
C ALA A 10 -4.60 3.22 18.23
N CYS A 11 -3.74 2.38 18.80
CA CYS A 11 -4.06 0.98 19.11
C CYS A 11 -5.07 0.89 20.26
N TYR A 12 -5.93 -0.12 20.22
CA TYR A 12 -6.83 -0.54 21.32
C TYR A 12 -7.89 0.46 21.81
N ASN A 13 -7.94 1.69 21.31
CA ASN A 13 -8.89 2.72 21.77
C ASN A 13 -10.38 2.41 21.43
N GLY A 14 -10.63 1.49 20.49
CA GLY A 14 -11.95 0.96 20.12
C GLY A 14 -12.18 -0.47 20.61
N SER A 15 -11.33 -0.99 21.50
CA SER A 15 -11.39 -2.36 22.00
C SER A 15 -12.53 -2.55 23.00
N PHE A 16 -13.76 -2.70 22.49
CA PHE A 16 -14.98 -2.87 23.29
C PHE A 16 -14.98 -4.07 24.25
N HIS A 17 -14.08 -5.04 24.02
CA HIS A 17 -13.93 -6.26 24.84
C HIS A 17 -12.86 -6.13 25.94
N ARG A 18 -12.19 -4.97 26.10
CA ARG A 18 -11.12 -4.75 27.09
C ARG A 18 -11.36 -3.50 27.93
N PRO A 19 -10.77 -3.42 29.14
CA PRO A 19 -10.62 -2.14 29.84
C PRO A 19 -9.92 -1.11 28.96
N GLY A 20 -10.32 0.16 29.05
CA GLY A 20 -9.76 1.22 28.20
C GLY A 20 -10.47 1.42 26.85
N TYR A 21 -11.74 1.03 26.74
CA TYR A 21 -12.61 1.31 25.58
C TYR A 21 -12.96 2.81 25.44
N ILE A 22 -11.95 3.63 25.15
CA ILE A 22 -12.02 5.10 25.08
C ILE A 22 -13.10 5.56 24.10
N ALA A 23 -13.18 4.96 22.92
CA ALA A 23 -14.16 5.34 21.91
C ALA A 23 -15.61 5.20 22.41
N GLY A 24 -15.90 4.16 23.20
CA GLY A 24 -17.21 3.99 23.83
C GLY A 24 -17.53 5.06 24.87
N TYR A 25 -16.55 5.45 25.70
CA TYR A 25 -16.75 6.51 26.69
C TYR A 25 -17.11 7.85 26.07
N HIS A 26 -16.59 8.15 24.87
CA HIS A 26 -16.96 9.37 24.17
C HIS A 26 -18.43 9.39 23.73
N VAL A 27 -18.96 8.25 23.28
CA VAL A 27 -20.33 8.11 22.76
C VAL A 27 -21.36 7.91 23.89
N PHE A 28 -21.04 7.10 24.90
CA PHE A 28 -21.96 6.72 25.97
C PHE A 28 -21.81 7.58 27.24
N GLY A 29 -20.83 8.49 27.29
CA GLY A 29 -20.65 9.43 28.39
C GLY A 29 -21.55 10.65 28.31
N ASN A 30 -21.45 11.56 29.28
CA ASN A 30 -22.24 12.81 29.37
C ASN A 30 -21.82 13.89 28.33
N GLY A 31 -21.17 13.51 27.24
CA GLY A 31 -20.68 14.40 26.20
C GLY A 31 -21.67 14.54 25.03
N ALA A 32 -21.27 15.33 24.03
CA ALA A 32 -22.05 15.55 22.82
C ALA A 32 -21.65 14.67 21.64
N THR A 33 -20.71 13.72 21.82
CA THR A 33 -20.24 12.84 20.75
C THR A 33 -21.35 11.90 20.32
N ILE A 34 -21.61 11.85 19.02
CA ILE A 34 -22.64 10.98 18.44
C ILE A 34 -21.99 9.74 17.81
N VAL A 35 -20.79 9.92 17.26
CA VAL A 35 -20.03 8.85 16.59
C VAL A 35 -18.57 8.88 17.03
N ALA A 36 -18.00 7.71 17.25
CA ALA A 36 -16.56 7.52 17.42
C ALA A 36 -16.04 6.48 16.42
N GLN A 37 -14.82 6.65 15.94
CA GLN A 37 -14.07 5.61 15.25
C GLN A 37 -12.81 5.26 16.06
N GLY A 38 -12.60 3.98 16.36
CA GLY A 38 -11.42 3.51 17.08
C GLY A 38 -10.99 2.12 16.64
N ASN A 39 -9.83 1.66 17.14
CA ASN A 39 -9.23 0.40 16.75
C ASN A 39 -9.29 -0.65 17.86
N THR A 40 -9.63 -1.89 17.52
CA THR A 40 -9.74 -3.01 18.48
C THR A 40 -8.40 -3.68 18.77
N VAL A 41 -7.43 -3.55 17.87
CA VAL A 41 -6.08 -4.13 17.97
C VAL A 41 -5.02 -3.13 17.52
N ASN A 42 -3.78 -3.59 17.32
CA ASN A 42 -2.70 -2.79 16.77
C ASN A 42 -3.09 -2.17 15.43
N VAL A 43 -2.87 -0.86 15.28
CA VAL A 43 -3.12 -0.16 14.02
C VAL A 43 -2.02 -0.46 13.02
N LEU A 44 -2.40 -0.77 11.78
CA LEU A 44 -1.50 -0.80 10.64
C LEU A 44 -0.79 0.56 10.54
N GLN A 45 0.54 0.53 10.71
CA GLN A 45 1.36 1.73 10.58
C GLN A 45 1.36 2.20 9.12
N ASP A 46 1.50 3.52 8.92
CA ASP A 46 1.61 4.14 7.60
C ASP A 46 0.42 3.90 6.64
N LYS A 47 -0.79 3.71 7.18
CA LYS A 47 -2.04 3.79 6.42
C LYS A 47 -2.44 5.25 6.17
N TRP A 48 -3.18 5.52 5.10
CA TRP A 48 -3.89 6.79 4.94
C TRP A 48 -5.21 6.72 5.74
N SER A 49 -5.11 6.90 7.06
CA SER A 49 -6.21 6.67 8.03
C SER A 49 -7.42 7.58 7.87
N LEU A 50 -7.25 8.68 7.11
CA LEU A 50 -8.25 9.73 6.91
C LEU A 50 -8.61 9.90 5.43
N GLU A 51 -8.49 8.84 4.62
CA GLU A 51 -8.97 8.83 3.25
C GLU A 51 -10.41 9.38 3.18
N LEU A 52 -10.64 10.29 2.23
CA LEU A 52 -11.94 10.91 1.97
C LEU A 52 -12.60 11.61 3.16
N LEU A 53 -11.90 11.94 4.25
CA LEU A 53 -12.48 12.61 5.42
C LEU A 53 -13.29 13.87 5.05
N GLY A 54 -12.84 14.60 4.02
CA GLY A 54 -13.51 15.82 3.54
C GLY A 54 -14.97 15.62 3.10
N ILE A 55 -15.40 14.40 2.74
CA ILE A 55 -16.80 14.16 2.34
C ILE A 55 -17.77 14.33 3.50
N LEU A 56 -17.30 14.22 4.75
CA LEU A 56 -18.09 14.54 5.94
C LEU A 56 -18.45 16.03 5.96
N GLY A 57 -17.53 16.91 5.54
CA GLY A 57 -17.78 18.34 5.36
C GLY A 57 -18.70 18.66 4.18
N ALA A 58 -18.75 17.78 3.17
CA ALA A 58 -19.75 17.81 2.10
C ALA A 58 -21.13 17.22 2.54
N GLY A 59 -21.23 16.79 3.79
CA GLY A 59 -22.46 16.30 4.41
C GLY A 59 -22.80 14.84 4.12
N ALA A 60 -21.81 14.03 3.75
CA ALA A 60 -21.96 12.58 3.79
C ALA A 60 -22.21 12.10 5.22
N ARG A 61 -23.05 11.08 5.37
CA ARG A 61 -23.21 10.36 6.65
C ARG A 61 -21.92 9.66 7.01
N VAL A 62 -21.57 9.65 8.30
CA VAL A 62 -20.32 9.05 8.79
C VAL A 62 -20.20 7.57 8.40
N GLY A 63 -21.32 6.85 8.37
CA GLY A 63 -21.35 5.45 7.93
C GLY A 63 -21.00 5.25 6.46
N PHE A 64 -21.26 6.21 5.57
CA PHE A 64 -20.77 6.11 4.18
C PHE A 64 -19.26 6.33 4.12
N TRP A 65 -18.73 7.31 4.86
CA TRP A 65 -17.29 7.52 4.94
C TRP A 65 -16.55 6.27 5.46
N GLN A 66 -17.03 5.66 6.55
CA GLN A 66 -16.42 4.44 7.10
C GLN A 66 -16.41 3.27 6.10
N LYS A 67 -17.42 3.15 5.22
CA LYS A 67 -17.47 2.11 4.18
C LYS A 67 -16.40 2.28 3.10
N GLU A 68 -15.81 3.47 2.95
CA GLU A 68 -14.82 3.70 1.91
C GLU A 68 -13.44 3.12 2.27
N PHE A 69 -13.15 2.85 3.54
CA PHE A 69 -11.89 2.25 4.00
C PHE A 69 -12.13 1.34 5.22
N GLN A 70 -12.53 0.09 4.96
CA GLN A 70 -12.85 -0.88 6.01
C GLN A 70 -11.62 -1.72 6.36
N PHE A 71 -10.95 -1.35 7.45
CA PHE A 71 -9.93 -2.20 8.08
C PHE A 71 -10.57 -3.06 9.17
N ILE A 72 -10.12 -4.32 9.31
CA ILE A 72 -10.64 -5.26 10.31
C ILE A 72 -10.43 -4.71 11.73
N GLU A 73 -9.37 -3.92 11.90
CA GLU A 73 -8.99 -3.31 13.15
C GLU A 73 -9.79 -2.06 13.48
N SER A 74 -10.39 -1.37 12.49
CA SER A 74 -11.02 -0.05 12.65
C SER A 74 -12.54 -0.14 12.70
N HIS A 75 -13.13 0.30 13.81
CA HIS A 75 -14.55 0.15 14.12
C HIS A 75 -15.20 1.52 14.35
N MET A 76 -16.45 1.65 13.89
CA MET A 76 -17.29 2.80 14.15
C MET A 76 -18.32 2.45 15.23
N ILE A 77 -18.55 3.40 16.15
CA ILE A 77 -19.36 3.24 17.36
C ILE A 77 -20.31 4.44 17.43
N GLY A 78 -21.59 4.20 17.74
CA GLY A 78 -22.62 5.25 17.79
C GLY A 78 -23.53 5.24 16.56
N ASP A 79 -24.08 6.41 16.20
CA ASP A 79 -25.07 6.52 15.11
C ASP A 79 -24.40 6.74 13.73
N PRO A 80 -24.36 5.73 12.84
CA PRO A 80 -23.72 5.84 11.54
C PRO A 80 -24.43 6.81 10.59
N THR A 81 -25.66 7.23 10.91
CA THR A 81 -26.48 8.10 10.08
C THR A 81 -26.27 9.58 10.35
N TYR A 82 -25.46 9.91 11.37
CA TYR A 82 -25.08 11.29 11.66
C TYR A 82 -24.38 11.93 10.45
N MET A 83 -24.68 13.21 10.20
CA MET A 83 -24.06 14.01 9.13
C MET A 83 -23.97 15.48 9.55
N PHE A 84 -22.94 16.16 9.06
CA PHE A 84 -22.85 17.62 9.14
C PHE A 84 -23.66 18.22 7.98
N ARG A 85 -24.86 18.71 8.26
CA ARG A 85 -25.77 19.20 7.21
C ARG A 85 -25.17 20.37 6.45
N THR A 86 -25.16 20.27 5.13
CA THR A 86 -24.80 21.32 4.18
C THR A 86 -25.69 21.23 2.93
N GLU A 87 -25.62 22.22 2.05
CA GLU A 87 -26.25 22.15 0.74
C GLU A 87 -25.75 20.90 -0.03
N GLY A 88 -26.66 20.18 -0.67
CA GLY A 88 -26.34 18.95 -1.40
C GLY A 88 -26.19 17.67 -0.57
N SER A 89 -26.28 17.73 0.78
CA SER A 89 -26.17 16.53 1.63
C SER A 89 -27.17 15.43 1.25
N THR A 90 -28.43 15.79 0.97
CA THR A 90 -29.46 14.81 0.58
C THR A 90 -29.06 14.07 -0.70
N SER A 91 -28.65 14.82 -1.74
CA SER A 91 -28.25 14.25 -3.02
C SER A 91 -26.98 13.40 -2.90
N LEU A 92 -25.97 13.87 -2.16
CA LEU A 92 -24.74 13.11 -1.92
C LEU A 92 -25.03 11.77 -1.24
N ASN A 93 -25.81 11.77 -0.17
CA ASN A 93 -26.15 10.55 0.55
C ASN A 93 -27.04 9.62 -0.28
N HIS A 94 -27.94 10.15 -1.11
CA HIS A 94 -28.71 9.35 -2.05
C HIS A 94 -27.80 8.68 -3.08
N ASN A 95 -26.87 9.44 -3.68
CA ASN A 95 -25.94 8.93 -4.69
C ASN A 95 -24.96 7.89 -4.12
N LEU A 96 -24.46 8.12 -2.90
CA LEU A 96 -23.64 7.14 -2.16
C LEU A 96 -24.41 5.85 -1.83
N ALA A 97 -25.73 5.92 -1.67
CA ALA A 97 -26.55 4.74 -1.40
C ALA A 97 -26.93 3.99 -2.68
N VAL A 98 -27.49 4.71 -3.67
CA VAL A 98 -28.24 4.13 -4.80
C VAL A 98 -27.43 4.17 -6.10
N ASN A 99 -26.70 5.26 -6.36
CA ASN A 99 -26.07 5.52 -7.66
C ASN A 99 -24.55 5.23 -7.68
N GLN A 100 -24.08 4.32 -6.81
CA GLN A 100 -22.65 4.01 -6.68
C GLN A 100 -21.99 3.53 -7.98
N LYS A 101 -22.77 2.91 -8.88
CA LYS A 101 -22.31 2.37 -10.16
C LYS A 101 -22.73 3.23 -11.36
N ASP A 102 -23.35 4.39 -11.14
CA ASP A 102 -23.76 5.27 -12.24
C ASP A 102 -22.61 6.25 -12.57
N PRO A 103 -21.91 6.08 -13.71
CA PRO A 103 -20.81 6.96 -14.05
C PRO A 103 -21.27 8.41 -14.25
N LYS A 104 -22.48 8.66 -14.76
CA LYS A 104 -22.94 10.04 -15.05
C LYS A 104 -22.99 10.88 -13.79
N VAL A 105 -23.46 10.28 -12.69
CA VAL A 105 -23.51 10.95 -11.38
C VAL A 105 -22.12 11.35 -10.90
N TRP A 106 -21.14 10.46 -10.99
CA TRP A 106 -19.79 10.73 -10.51
C TRP A 106 -19.01 11.67 -11.45
N GLU A 107 -19.29 11.65 -12.75
CA GLU A 107 -18.77 12.65 -13.70
C GLU A 107 -19.24 14.07 -13.34
N GLU A 108 -20.49 14.26 -12.91
CA GLU A 108 -20.95 15.56 -12.42
C GLU A 108 -20.23 16.00 -11.14
N TYR A 109 -19.95 15.08 -10.21
CA TYR A 109 -19.16 15.40 -9.00
C TYR A 109 -17.71 15.80 -9.31
N LEU A 110 -17.11 15.32 -10.40
CA LEU A 110 -15.78 15.77 -10.83
C LEU A 110 -15.76 17.23 -11.31
N LYS A 111 -16.90 17.79 -11.73
CA LYS A 111 -17.02 19.20 -12.12
C LYS A 111 -17.19 20.14 -10.93
N SER A 112 -17.42 19.60 -9.73
CA SER A 112 -17.57 20.39 -8.52
C SER A 112 -16.28 21.14 -8.17
N SER A 113 -16.41 22.34 -7.60
CA SER A 113 -15.29 23.07 -6.99
C SER A 113 -14.82 22.46 -5.66
N SER A 114 -15.54 21.47 -5.12
CA SER A 114 -15.19 20.79 -3.87
C SER A 114 -14.16 19.67 -4.10
N PRO A 115 -12.93 19.79 -3.54
CA PRO A 115 -11.91 18.74 -3.67
C PRO A 115 -12.36 17.41 -3.05
N ALA A 116 -13.20 17.47 -2.01
CA ALA A 116 -13.76 16.28 -1.38
C ALA A 116 -14.72 15.52 -2.32
N LEU A 117 -15.55 16.25 -3.06
CA LEU A 117 -16.46 15.67 -4.05
C LEU A 117 -15.70 15.13 -5.26
N ASN A 118 -14.63 15.82 -5.69
CA ASN A 118 -13.75 15.30 -6.75
C ASN A 118 -13.09 13.99 -6.32
N ALA A 119 -12.54 13.90 -5.11
CA ALA A 119 -11.86 12.71 -4.63
C ALA A 119 -12.80 11.49 -4.58
N ILE A 120 -14.00 11.60 -3.98
CA ILE A 120 -14.94 10.46 -3.96
C ILE A 120 -15.37 10.07 -5.39
N ALA A 121 -15.54 11.05 -6.29
CA ALA A 121 -15.89 10.76 -7.67
C ALA A 121 -14.79 9.98 -8.40
N LEU A 122 -13.51 10.36 -8.22
CA LEU A 122 -12.38 9.60 -8.78
C LEU A 122 -12.40 8.15 -8.31
N LYS A 123 -12.64 7.91 -7.02
CA LYS A 123 -12.72 6.57 -6.46
C LYS A 123 -13.85 5.74 -7.06
N LYS A 124 -15.03 6.33 -7.23
CA LYS A 124 -16.19 5.63 -7.79
C LYS A 124 -15.97 5.35 -9.27
N LEU A 125 -15.49 6.32 -10.04
CA LEU A 125 -15.22 6.15 -11.47
C LEU A 125 -14.09 5.16 -11.73
N SER A 126 -13.02 5.14 -10.94
CA SER A 126 -11.96 4.13 -11.08
C SER A 126 -12.47 2.72 -10.84
N ARG A 127 -13.42 2.53 -9.90
CA ARG A 127 -14.08 1.23 -9.69
C ARG A 127 -15.03 0.83 -10.81
N ILE A 128 -15.69 1.80 -11.44
CA ILE A 128 -16.64 1.56 -12.54
C ILE A 128 -15.88 1.20 -13.83
N TYR A 129 -14.82 1.94 -14.13
CA TYR A 129 -14.09 1.83 -15.39
C TYR A 129 -12.84 0.94 -15.32
N GLY A 130 -12.38 0.60 -14.11
CA GLY A 130 -11.16 -0.19 -13.90
C GLY A 130 -9.94 0.47 -14.55
N ASP A 131 -9.10 -0.37 -15.15
CA ASP A 131 -7.83 0.01 -15.79
C ASP A 131 -7.99 1.10 -16.85
N SER A 132 -9.14 1.16 -17.54
CA SER A 132 -9.40 2.18 -18.56
C SER A 132 -9.45 3.62 -18.00
N PHE A 133 -9.56 3.78 -16.68
CA PHE A 133 -9.51 5.09 -16.02
C PHE A 133 -8.09 5.57 -15.68
N SER A 134 -7.07 4.72 -15.87
CA SER A 134 -5.69 4.99 -15.45
C SER A 134 -5.13 6.29 -16.05
N ASP A 135 -5.29 6.50 -17.37
CA ASP A 135 -4.77 7.70 -18.05
C ASP A 135 -5.39 8.99 -17.48
N ARG A 136 -6.66 8.95 -17.07
CA ARG A 136 -7.33 10.10 -16.45
C ARG A 136 -6.87 10.34 -15.02
N LEU A 137 -6.66 9.28 -14.24
CA LEU A 137 -6.07 9.40 -12.89
C LEU A 137 -4.67 10.01 -12.97
N LEU A 138 -3.85 9.59 -13.94
CA LEU A 138 -2.52 10.15 -14.16
C LEU A 138 -2.60 11.65 -14.49
N SER A 139 -3.51 12.04 -15.38
CA SER A 139 -3.75 13.46 -15.67
C SER A 139 -4.11 14.25 -14.42
N VAL A 140 -4.98 13.72 -13.57
CA VAL A 140 -5.41 14.37 -12.33
C VAL A 140 -4.27 14.49 -11.33
N LEU A 141 -3.44 13.45 -11.18
CA LEU A 141 -2.23 13.48 -10.36
C LEU A 141 -1.27 14.58 -10.81
N LYS A 142 -1.12 14.78 -12.13
CA LYS A 142 -0.26 15.83 -12.71
C LYS A 142 -0.79 17.26 -12.49
N SER A 143 -2.10 17.47 -12.60
CA SER A 143 -2.65 18.82 -12.78
C SER A 143 -3.48 19.36 -11.61
N SER A 144 -3.93 18.50 -10.68
CA SER A 144 -4.84 18.95 -9.63
C SER A 144 -4.13 19.85 -8.61
N PRO A 145 -4.69 21.03 -8.27
CA PRO A 145 -4.11 21.91 -7.26
C PRO A 145 -4.30 21.36 -5.84
N TYR A 146 -5.21 20.38 -5.66
CA TYR A 146 -5.58 19.87 -4.34
C TYR A 146 -4.86 18.57 -4.01
N TYR A 147 -4.06 18.57 -2.94
CA TYR A 147 -3.31 17.38 -2.50
C TYR A 147 -4.22 16.19 -2.20
N SER A 148 -5.45 16.40 -1.71
CA SER A 148 -6.39 15.30 -1.42
C SER A 148 -6.85 14.59 -2.69
N VAL A 149 -7.04 15.33 -3.78
CA VAL A 149 -7.44 14.81 -5.09
C VAL A 149 -6.25 14.09 -5.74
N ARG A 150 -5.03 14.64 -5.64
CA ARG A 150 -3.81 13.98 -6.11
C ARG A 150 -3.53 12.68 -5.35
N MET A 151 -3.66 12.69 -4.03
CA MET A 151 -3.47 11.51 -3.18
C MET A 151 -4.49 10.40 -3.53
N GLU A 152 -5.75 10.78 -3.77
CA GLU A 152 -6.78 9.84 -4.22
C GLU A 152 -6.43 9.24 -5.59
N ALA A 153 -5.98 10.07 -6.54
CA ALA A 153 -5.56 9.63 -7.86
C ALA A 153 -4.37 8.66 -7.80
N LEU A 154 -3.32 9.00 -7.02
CA LEU A 154 -2.18 8.12 -6.80
C LEU A 154 -2.61 6.78 -6.19
N LYS A 155 -3.48 6.80 -5.18
CA LYS A 155 -3.96 5.57 -4.55
C LYS A 155 -4.70 4.67 -5.55
N ARG A 156 -5.52 5.24 -6.44
CA ARG A 156 -6.20 4.46 -7.50
C ARG A 156 -5.22 3.92 -8.54
N LEU A 157 -4.21 4.70 -8.93
CA LEU A 157 -3.17 4.25 -9.85
C LEU A 157 -2.37 3.08 -9.25
N ILE A 158 -2.09 3.13 -7.95
CA ILE A 158 -1.46 2.02 -7.21
C ILE A 158 -2.35 0.77 -7.20
N GLU A 159 -3.66 0.92 -6.97
CA GLU A 159 -4.60 -0.20 -6.99
C GLU A 159 -4.74 -0.82 -8.40
N ILE A 160 -4.68 -0.02 -9.45
CA ILE A 160 -4.71 -0.49 -10.85
C ILE A 160 -3.37 -1.12 -11.27
N CYS A 161 -2.25 -0.52 -10.85
CA CYS A 161 -0.89 -0.98 -11.10
C CYS A 161 -0.61 -1.35 -12.58
N ASP A 162 -1.05 -0.52 -13.53
CA ASP A 162 -0.86 -0.74 -14.97
C ASP A 162 0.38 -0.01 -15.53
N LYS A 163 0.43 0.15 -16.86
CA LYS A 163 1.49 0.88 -17.60
C LYS A 163 1.84 2.26 -17.03
N ASN A 164 0.93 2.92 -16.31
CA ASN A 164 1.15 4.27 -15.79
C ASN A 164 1.82 4.30 -14.42
N ILE A 165 1.98 3.15 -13.75
CA ILE A 165 2.44 3.12 -12.35
C ILE A 165 3.82 3.77 -12.17
N VAL A 166 4.78 3.50 -13.06
CA VAL A 166 6.13 4.07 -12.98
C VAL A 166 6.09 5.60 -13.07
N GLU A 167 5.34 6.15 -14.03
CA GLU A 167 5.20 7.60 -14.20
C GLU A 167 4.47 8.22 -13.00
N ALA A 168 3.41 7.58 -12.51
CA ALA A 168 2.66 8.04 -11.35
C ALA A 168 3.52 8.13 -10.09
N LEU A 169 4.39 7.13 -9.86
CA LEU A 169 5.28 7.10 -8.71
C LEU A 169 6.41 8.13 -8.82
N LYS A 170 6.92 8.41 -10.03
CA LYS A 170 7.87 9.53 -10.25
C LYS A 170 7.24 10.86 -9.86
N ILE A 171 6.04 11.15 -10.37
CA ILE A 171 5.31 12.38 -10.02
C ILE A 171 5.03 12.45 -8.53
N GLY A 172 4.62 11.32 -7.94
CA GLY A 172 4.34 11.24 -6.51
C GLY A 172 5.57 11.52 -5.65
N LEU A 173 6.76 11.05 -6.05
CA LEU A 173 8.02 11.30 -5.35
C LEU A 173 8.40 12.79 -5.33
N ASP A 174 7.98 13.55 -6.33
CA ASP A 174 8.23 14.99 -6.45
C ASP A 174 7.05 15.86 -5.94
N ASP A 175 5.99 15.26 -5.40
CA ASP A 175 4.78 16.00 -4.98
C ASP A 175 5.07 16.95 -3.80
N PRO A 176 4.50 18.16 -3.77
CA PRO A 176 4.65 19.08 -2.63
C PRO A 176 4.17 18.50 -1.28
N TYR A 177 3.19 17.60 -1.30
CA TYR A 177 2.60 17.02 -0.11
C TYR A 177 3.37 15.76 0.34
N GLU A 178 3.91 15.82 1.56
CA GLU A 178 4.79 14.76 2.12
C GLU A 178 4.17 13.36 2.06
N LEU A 179 2.87 13.23 2.34
CA LEU A 179 2.23 11.92 2.38
C LEU A 179 2.17 11.27 1.00
N ILE A 180 2.04 12.06 -0.07
CA ILE A 180 2.10 11.56 -1.45
C ILE A 180 3.51 11.05 -1.74
N ARG A 181 4.55 11.84 -1.43
CA ARG A 181 5.96 11.42 -1.58
C ARG A 181 6.25 10.13 -0.82
N ARG A 182 5.79 10.04 0.42
CA ARG A 182 6.01 8.87 1.27
C ARG A 182 5.35 7.61 0.71
N ASN A 183 4.11 7.73 0.22
CA ASN A 183 3.43 6.61 -0.43
C ASN A 183 4.12 6.23 -1.73
N ALA A 184 4.47 7.21 -2.58
CA ALA A 184 5.17 6.96 -3.83
C ALA A 184 6.50 6.24 -3.61
N ALA A 185 7.29 6.68 -2.62
CA ALA A 185 8.53 6.02 -2.22
C ALA A 185 8.30 4.55 -1.83
N ARG A 186 7.34 4.29 -0.93
CA ARG A 186 7.02 2.92 -0.48
C ARG A 186 6.57 2.02 -1.63
N TYR A 187 5.62 2.50 -2.43
CA TYR A 187 5.05 1.70 -3.52
C TYR A 187 6.02 1.50 -4.68
N ALA A 188 7.00 2.39 -4.87
CA ALA A 188 8.13 2.12 -5.76
C ALA A 188 8.88 0.85 -5.36
N GLY A 189 9.11 0.65 -4.06
CA GLY A 189 9.67 -0.59 -3.51
C GLY A 189 8.88 -1.83 -3.91
N TYR A 190 7.55 -1.81 -3.77
CA TYR A 190 6.71 -2.97 -4.13
C TYR A 190 6.69 -3.29 -5.63
N THR A 191 6.90 -2.30 -6.50
CA THR A 191 7.00 -2.55 -7.94
C THR A 191 8.33 -3.19 -8.33
N GLY A 192 9.42 -2.84 -7.65
CA GLY A 192 10.78 -3.25 -8.03
C GLY A 192 11.29 -2.66 -9.33
N GLU A 193 10.62 -1.63 -9.88
CA GLU A 193 10.95 -1.06 -11.18
C GLU A 193 12.21 -0.20 -11.14
N ASN A 194 13.26 -0.64 -11.83
CA ASN A 194 14.55 0.07 -11.87
C ASN A 194 14.44 1.51 -12.40
N ALA A 195 13.41 1.80 -13.20
CA ALA A 195 13.12 3.15 -13.68
C ALA A 195 12.85 4.18 -12.57
N LEU A 196 12.59 3.73 -11.33
CA LEU A 196 12.34 4.55 -10.15
C LEU A 196 13.60 4.80 -9.30
N ILE A 197 14.72 4.10 -9.56
CA ILE A 197 15.95 4.20 -8.76
C ILE A 197 16.46 5.64 -8.71
N ALA A 198 16.51 6.34 -9.85
CA ALA A 198 17.00 7.72 -9.89
C ALA A 198 16.20 8.67 -8.98
N SER A 199 14.86 8.60 -9.03
CA SER A 199 13.99 9.41 -8.17
C SER A 199 14.12 9.04 -6.69
N LEU A 200 14.20 7.74 -6.38
CA LEU A 200 14.39 7.27 -5.00
C LEU A 200 15.74 7.68 -4.42
N VAL A 201 16.83 7.58 -5.19
CA VAL A 201 18.16 8.04 -4.79
C VAL A 201 18.17 9.54 -4.58
N ASN A 202 17.48 10.30 -5.43
CA ASN A 202 17.36 11.74 -5.24
C ASN A 202 16.69 12.07 -3.90
N THR A 203 15.54 11.44 -3.62
CA THR A 203 14.85 11.56 -2.34
C THR A 203 15.77 11.19 -1.16
N LEU A 204 16.48 10.06 -1.25
CA LEU A 204 17.38 9.58 -0.21
C LEU A 204 18.48 10.61 0.13
N LEU A 205 19.11 11.21 -0.89
CA LEU A 205 20.25 12.09 -0.70
C LEU A 205 19.86 13.54 -0.35
N PHE A 206 18.69 14.01 -0.82
CA PHE A 206 18.39 15.44 -0.82
C PHE A 206 17.15 15.85 -0.02
N SER A 207 16.24 14.93 0.34
CA SER A 207 15.00 15.26 1.09
C SER A 207 15.16 15.26 2.62
N ASN A 208 16.18 15.94 3.14
CA ASN A 208 16.52 15.95 4.58
C ASN A 208 15.41 16.53 5.47
N GLU A 209 14.53 17.35 4.91
CA GLU A 209 13.35 17.90 5.58
C GLU A 209 12.27 16.85 5.85
N SER A 210 12.36 15.67 5.20
CA SER A 210 11.35 14.62 5.28
C SER A 210 11.97 13.25 5.57
N GLN A 211 12.37 13.06 6.83
CA GLN A 211 12.99 11.80 7.30
C GLN A 211 12.15 10.56 7.01
N ARG A 212 10.81 10.66 7.09
CA ARG A 212 9.90 9.54 6.82
C ARG A 212 9.90 9.15 5.34
N VAL A 213 10.00 10.13 4.44
CA VAL A 213 10.11 9.88 3.00
C VAL A 213 11.48 9.30 2.67
N GLN A 214 12.57 9.85 3.24
CA GLN A 214 13.92 9.30 3.10
C GLN A 214 14.01 7.84 3.57
N TYR A 215 13.41 7.53 4.72
CA TYR A 215 13.38 6.16 5.25
C TYR A 215 12.60 5.21 4.32
N ALA A 216 11.45 5.64 3.80
CA ALA A 216 10.69 4.86 2.84
C ALA A 216 11.48 4.63 1.53
N ALA A 217 12.18 5.65 1.04
CA ALA A 217 13.01 5.55 -0.16
C ALA A 217 14.21 4.60 0.07
N GLN A 218 14.89 4.73 1.21
CA GLN A 218 16.00 3.86 1.61
C GLN A 218 15.57 2.39 1.64
N ASN A 219 14.44 2.09 2.29
CA ASN A 219 13.93 0.71 2.36
C ASN A 219 13.54 0.18 0.97
N SER A 220 12.97 1.03 0.12
CA SER A 220 12.56 0.63 -1.23
C SER A 220 13.76 0.34 -2.14
N LEU A 221 14.85 1.09 -2.00
CA LEU A 221 16.10 0.82 -2.72
C LEU A 221 16.75 -0.53 -2.32
N LEU A 222 16.42 -1.09 -1.15
CA LEU A 222 16.97 -2.39 -0.72
C LEU A 222 16.42 -3.58 -1.51
N VAL A 223 15.29 -3.43 -2.21
CA VAL A 223 14.69 -4.49 -3.03
C VAL A 223 14.95 -4.31 -4.54
N MET A 224 15.60 -3.21 -4.92
CA MET A 224 16.00 -2.88 -6.29
C MET A 224 17.32 -3.53 -6.70
N GLU A 225 17.71 -3.39 -7.97
CA GLU A 225 18.98 -3.94 -8.48
C GLU A 225 20.21 -3.29 -7.81
N PRO A 226 21.04 -4.06 -7.06
CA PRO A 226 22.09 -3.52 -6.20
C PRO A 226 23.08 -2.60 -6.90
N GLU A 227 23.67 -3.06 -8.00
CA GLU A 227 24.73 -2.28 -8.68
C GLU A 227 24.15 -1.04 -9.36
N THR A 228 22.91 -1.09 -9.85
CA THR A 228 22.21 0.09 -10.37
C THR A 228 21.96 1.12 -9.27
N VAL A 229 21.54 0.68 -8.08
CA VAL A 229 21.36 1.56 -6.92
C VAL A 229 22.68 2.20 -6.50
N ILE A 230 23.75 1.41 -6.36
CA ILE A 230 25.05 1.95 -5.92
C ILE A 230 25.60 2.95 -6.94
N ALA A 231 25.59 2.58 -8.23
CA ALA A 231 26.06 3.47 -9.29
C ALA A 231 25.27 4.78 -9.32
N GLU A 232 23.96 4.74 -9.10
CA GLU A 232 23.13 5.94 -9.09
C GLU A 232 23.38 6.83 -7.87
N ILE A 233 23.61 6.24 -6.68
CA ILE A 233 24.02 6.97 -5.47
C ILE A 233 25.34 7.71 -5.73
N GLU A 234 26.33 7.02 -6.28
CA GLU A 234 27.64 7.60 -6.59
C GLU A 234 27.52 8.69 -7.67
N ARG A 235 26.67 8.47 -8.69
CA ARG A 235 26.42 9.45 -9.77
C ARG A 235 25.79 10.74 -9.25
N GLN A 236 24.81 10.65 -8.35
CA GLN A 236 24.13 11.83 -7.81
C GLN A 236 24.93 12.53 -6.69
N ALA A 237 25.96 11.89 -6.12
CA ALA A 237 26.83 12.48 -5.12
C ALA A 237 27.75 13.56 -5.70
N ASN A 238 27.18 14.74 -5.96
CA ASN A 238 27.79 15.83 -6.72
C ASN A 238 28.60 16.84 -5.89
N THR A 239 28.52 16.80 -4.57
CA THR A 239 29.29 17.67 -3.65
C THR A 239 30.07 16.83 -2.64
N ASP A 240 31.15 17.38 -2.08
CA ASP A 240 31.98 16.64 -1.11
C ASP A 240 31.21 16.20 0.13
N LEU A 241 30.25 17.01 0.60
CA LEU A 241 29.39 16.65 1.72
C LEU A 241 28.50 15.45 1.37
N VAL A 242 27.86 15.49 0.20
CA VAL A 242 26.98 14.41 -0.25
C VAL A 242 27.80 13.13 -0.53
N LYS A 243 29.02 13.24 -1.06
CA LYS A 243 29.92 12.10 -1.28
C LYS A 243 30.26 11.37 0.02
N ARG A 244 30.62 12.08 1.09
CA ARG A 244 30.89 11.46 2.40
C ARG A 244 29.68 10.72 2.95
N ASN A 245 28.48 11.29 2.81
CA ASN A 245 27.25 10.62 3.21
C ASN A 245 26.97 9.40 2.33
N ALA A 246 27.15 9.53 1.01
CA ALA A 246 26.97 8.47 0.04
C ALA A 246 27.87 7.27 0.32
N GLU A 247 29.15 7.46 0.67
CA GLU A 247 30.07 6.36 1.04
C GLU A 247 29.53 5.51 2.20
N SER A 248 29.03 6.17 3.25
CA SER A 248 28.42 5.48 4.40
C SER A 248 27.15 4.73 4.02
N ILE A 249 26.30 5.37 3.22
CA ILE A 249 25.07 4.79 2.67
C ILE A 249 25.40 3.54 1.83
N VAL A 250 26.31 3.65 0.86
CA VAL A 250 26.76 2.56 -0.02
C VAL A 250 27.28 1.38 0.81
N LYS A 251 28.10 1.65 1.84
CA LYS A 251 28.58 0.60 2.76
C LYS A 251 27.43 -0.13 3.45
N ALA A 252 26.42 0.59 3.93
CA ALA A 252 25.24 0.01 4.56
C ALA A 252 24.40 -0.82 3.57
N PHE A 253 24.21 -0.32 2.35
CA PHE A 253 23.51 -1.04 1.28
C PHE A 253 24.22 -2.35 0.93
N ARG A 254 25.54 -2.33 0.67
CA ARG A 254 26.33 -3.54 0.39
C ARG A 254 26.23 -4.57 1.51
N ALA A 255 26.24 -4.13 2.78
CA ALA A 255 26.06 -5.03 3.91
C ALA A 255 24.66 -5.68 3.94
N ASN A 256 23.60 -4.94 3.59
CA ASN A 256 22.25 -5.48 3.51
C ASN A 256 22.08 -6.43 2.32
N TYR A 257 22.58 -6.10 1.14
CA TYR A 257 22.56 -6.99 -0.02
C TYR A 257 23.24 -8.34 0.27
N LYS A 258 24.40 -8.31 0.93
CA LYS A 258 25.08 -9.54 1.38
C LYS A 258 24.24 -10.38 2.35
N LYS A 259 23.48 -9.74 3.24
CA LYS A 259 22.55 -10.46 4.15
C LYS A 259 21.42 -11.11 3.37
N GLN A 260 20.84 -10.39 2.40
CA GLN A 260 19.79 -10.92 1.54
C GLN A 260 20.28 -12.14 0.72
N ASP A 261 21.49 -12.08 0.17
CA ASP A 261 22.07 -13.20 -0.59
C ASP A 261 22.31 -14.41 0.32
N LYS A 262 22.79 -14.18 1.55
CA LYS A 262 22.91 -15.24 2.55
C LYS A 262 21.54 -15.86 2.86
N SER A 263 20.49 -15.06 3.03
CA SER A 263 19.13 -15.55 3.24
C SER A 263 18.63 -16.40 2.08
N LEU A 264 18.85 -15.99 0.83
CA LEU A 264 18.49 -16.81 -0.34
C LEU A 264 19.25 -18.13 -0.36
N ASN A 265 20.56 -18.11 -0.07
CA ASN A 265 21.37 -19.33 -0.01
C ASN A 265 20.84 -20.32 1.05
N ILE A 266 20.38 -19.82 2.21
CA ILE A 266 19.73 -20.65 3.23
C ILE A 266 18.44 -21.27 2.68
N ILE A 267 17.60 -20.47 1.99
CA ILE A 267 16.35 -20.97 1.38
C ILE A 267 16.63 -22.09 0.38
N MET A 268 17.70 -21.97 -0.41
CA MET A 268 18.07 -22.91 -1.47
C MET A 268 18.86 -24.14 -0.98
N ASP A 269 19.34 -24.17 0.27
CA ASP A 269 20.10 -25.29 0.81
C ASP A 269 19.17 -26.37 1.40
N ASN A 270 19.09 -27.50 0.71
CA ASN A 270 18.27 -28.64 1.15
C ASN A 270 18.74 -29.29 2.46
N ASN A 271 19.96 -28.98 2.91
CA ASN A 271 20.51 -29.46 4.18
C ASN A 271 20.31 -28.47 5.33
N ALA A 272 19.87 -27.24 5.05
CA ALA A 272 19.63 -26.24 6.09
C ALA A 272 18.41 -26.63 6.96
N PRO A 273 18.38 -26.27 8.26
CA PRO A 273 17.25 -26.54 9.12
C PRO A 273 15.95 -25.89 8.60
N ASP A 274 14.85 -26.64 8.59
CA ASP A 274 13.57 -26.15 8.05
C ASP A 274 13.10 -24.86 8.74
N ALA A 275 13.31 -24.73 10.04
CA ALA A 275 12.96 -23.52 10.79
C ALA A 275 13.70 -22.28 10.28
N GLU A 276 14.98 -22.42 9.90
CA GLU A 276 15.77 -21.32 9.34
C GLU A 276 15.32 -20.97 7.92
N ARG A 277 15.05 -21.99 7.09
CA ARG A 277 14.51 -21.81 5.73
C ARG A 277 13.16 -21.09 5.78
N ILE A 278 12.23 -21.55 6.62
CA ILE A 278 10.90 -20.95 6.80
C ILE A 278 11.01 -19.52 7.31
N SER A 279 11.90 -19.25 8.28
CA SER A 279 12.13 -17.90 8.78
C SER A 279 12.64 -16.97 7.66
N ALA A 280 13.61 -17.43 6.87
CA ALA A 280 14.13 -16.68 5.72
C ALA A 280 13.05 -16.41 4.68
N ILE A 281 12.21 -17.40 4.35
CA ILE A 281 11.08 -17.25 3.43
C ILE A 281 10.09 -16.19 3.95
N ARG A 282 9.64 -16.29 5.21
CA ARG A 282 8.65 -15.37 5.79
C ARG A 282 9.11 -13.91 5.84
N ASN A 283 10.42 -13.65 5.93
CA ASN A 283 10.96 -12.29 5.89
C ASN A 283 10.68 -11.57 4.56
N LEU A 284 10.49 -12.33 3.47
CA LEU A 284 10.19 -11.78 2.15
C LEU A 284 8.76 -11.23 2.04
N ARG A 285 7.86 -11.57 2.97
CA ARG A 285 6.48 -11.06 2.99
C ARG A 285 6.42 -9.54 3.10
N ASN A 286 7.34 -8.95 3.85
CA ASN A 286 7.43 -7.49 4.04
C ASN A 286 8.49 -6.84 3.14
N ASN A 287 9.28 -7.65 2.43
CA ASN A 287 10.39 -7.20 1.57
C ASN A 287 10.42 -8.08 0.33
N ASN A 288 9.70 -7.69 -0.72
CA ASN A 288 9.68 -8.44 -1.97
C ASN A 288 11.03 -8.28 -2.69
N ILE A 289 12.00 -9.15 -2.45
CA ILE A 289 13.33 -9.03 -3.08
C ILE A 289 13.24 -9.55 -4.52
N HIS A 290 12.82 -8.69 -5.45
CA HIS A 290 12.45 -9.05 -6.83
C HIS A 290 13.55 -9.78 -7.60
N ARG A 291 14.81 -9.37 -7.43
CA ARG A 291 15.98 -10.00 -8.07
C ARG A 291 16.20 -11.46 -7.67
N GLN A 292 15.62 -11.91 -6.56
CA GLN A 292 15.80 -13.27 -6.05
C GLN A 292 14.72 -14.25 -6.54
N VAL A 293 13.71 -13.77 -7.30
CA VAL A 293 12.57 -14.57 -7.72
C VAL A 293 12.98 -15.84 -8.48
N ASP A 294 14.08 -15.85 -9.25
CA ASP A 294 14.56 -17.07 -9.93
C ASP A 294 14.90 -18.19 -8.94
N GLY A 295 15.63 -17.85 -7.88
CA GLY A 295 16.00 -18.80 -6.83
C GLY A 295 14.77 -19.29 -6.07
N LEU A 296 13.82 -18.40 -5.78
CA LEU A 296 12.57 -18.74 -5.10
C LEU A 296 11.71 -19.68 -5.97
N LEU A 297 11.52 -19.37 -7.25
CA LEU A 297 10.74 -20.21 -8.16
C LEU A 297 11.39 -21.58 -8.36
N LYS A 298 12.72 -21.67 -8.39
CA LYS A 298 13.44 -22.95 -8.44
C LYS A 298 13.12 -23.85 -7.24
N VAL A 299 13.07 -23.29 -6.03
CA VAL A 299 12.70 -24.04 -4.81
C VAL A 299 11.23 -24.44 -4.85
N LEU A 300 10.33 -23.52 -5.25
CA LEU A 300 8.90 -23.80 -5.34
C LEU A 300 8.58 -24.94 -6.33
N SER A 301 9.29 -24.99 -7.46
CA SER A 301 9.13 -26.01 -8.51
C SER A 301 9.83 -27.35 -8.20
N GLY A 302 10.63 -27.44 -7.13
CA GLY A 302 11.33 -28.67 -6.78
C GLY A 302 10.38 -29.77 -6.30
N SER A 303 10.17 -30.84 -7.08
CA SER A 303 9.28 -31.94 -6.69
C SER A 303 9.79 -32.76 -5.49
N GLN A 304 11.10 -32.74 -5.24
CA GLN A 304 11.74 -33.36 -4.07
C GLN A 304 11.82 -32.41 -2.87
N GLU A 305 11.37 -31.15 -3.02
CA GLU A 305 11.37 -30.19 -1.94
C GLU A 305 10.27 -30.52 -0.93
N LYS A 306 10.54 -30.23 0.34
CA LYS A 306 9.58 -30.48 1.42
C LYS A 306 8.30 -29.66 1.21
N GLU A 307 7.16 -30.31 1.39
CA GLU A 307 5.84 -29.69 1.21
C GLU A 307 5.71 -28.37 1.98
N LEU A 308 6.04 -28.36 3.27
CA LEU A 308 5.94 -27.15 4.11
C LEU A 308 6.77 -25.98 3.57
N ILE A 309 7.95 -26.24 3.01
CA ILE A 309 8.80 -25.21 2.40
C ILE A 309 8.12 -24.63 1.15
N ARG A 310 7.62 -25.50 0.27
CA ARG A 310 6.90 -25.09 -0.94
C ARG A 310 5.63 -24.31 -0.62
N THR A 311 4.85 -24.76 0.37
CA THR A 311 3.62 -24.08 0.81
C THR A 311 3.92 -22.71 1.40
N THR A 312 4.94 -22.60 2.26
CA THR A 312 5.36 -21.31 2.81
C THR A 312 5.85 -20.36 1.71
N LEU A 313 6.55 -20.88 0.71
CA LEU A 313 7.05 -20.09 -0.39
C LEU A 313 5.95 -19.62 -1.34
N ALA A 314 4.95 -20.48 -1.59
CA ALA A 314 3.76 -20.12 -2.34
C ALA A 314 3.02 -18.95 -1.68
N GLU A 315 2.78 -19.03 -0.37
CA GLU A 315 2.14 -17.96 0.42
C GLU A 315 2.87 -16.63 0.27
N VAL A 316 4.18 -16.65 0.47
CA VAL A 316 5.04 -15.45 0.40
C VAL A 316 5.07 -14.84 -1.00
N LEU A 317 5.19 -15.67 -2.04
CA LEU A 317 5.17 -15.21 -3.43
C LEU A 317 3.80 -14.63 -3.82
N GLY A 318 2.72 -15.00 -3.13
CA GLY A 318 1.41 -14.36 -3.24
C GLY A 318 1.39 -12.87 -2.85
N TRP A 319 2.43 -12.36 -2.17
CA TRP A 319 2.58 -10.94 -1.81
C TRP A 319 3.44 -10.14 -2.82
N PHE A 320 3.80 -10.73 -3.97
CA PHE A 320 4.53 -10.05 -5.04
C PHE A 320 3.57 -9.50 -6.11
N ASP A 321 2.41 -9.00 -5.69
CA ASP A 321 1.30 -8.57 -6.53
C ASP A 321 1.60 -7.36 -7.41
N MET A 322 2.50 -6.47 -6.97
CA MET A 322 2.99 -5.31 -7.73
C MET A 322 4.33 -5.54 -8.42
N SER A 323 4.99 -6.67 -8.17
CA SER A 323 6.33 -6.96 -8.69
C SER A 323 6.37 -6.91 -10.21
N TYR A 324 7.41 -6.29 -10.80
CA TYR A 324 7.67 -6.39 -12.25
C TYR A 324 7.82 -7.84 -12.74
N ARG A 325 8.08 -8.78 -11.82
CA ARG A 325 8.17 -10.23 -12.06
C ARG A 325 6.88 -11.02 -11.80
N LYS A 326 5.76 -10.34 -11.52
CA LYS A 326 4.46 -10.96 -11.23
C LYS A 326 4.08 -12.03 -12.25
N ALA A 327 4.25 -11.76 -13.54
CA ALA A 327 3.87 -12.68 -14.60
C ALA A 327 4.60 -14.03 -14.50
N GLU A 328 5.89 -14.02 -14.17
CA GLU A 328 6.69 -15.25 -14.02
C GLU A 328 6.22 -16.06 -12.81
N ILE A 329 5.93 -15.39 -11.69
CA ILE A 329 5.41 -16.01 -10.47
C ILE A 329 4.06 -16.69 -10.76
N VAL A 330 3.13 -15.96 -11.37
CA VAL A 330 1.80 -16.47 -11.74
C VAL A 330 1.93 -17.66 -12.69
N ASN A 331 2.79 -17.57 -13.71
CA ASN A 331 2.98 -18.64 -14.68
C ASN A 331 3.52 -19.92 -14.02
N THR A 332 4.54 -19.79 -13.15
CA THR A 332 5.10 -20.93 -12.42
C THR A 332 4.10 -21.56 -11.47
N MET A 333 3.40 -20.76 -10.64
CA MET A 333 2.36 -21.26 -9.74
C MET A 333 1.24 -21.98 -10.52
N THR A 334 0.75 -21.36 -11.60
CA THR A 334 -0.27 -21.95 -12.47
C THR A 334 0.20 -23.28 -13.08
N SER A 335 1.47 -23.38 -13.47
CA SER A 335 2.03 -24.61 -14.01
C SER A 335 2.08 -25.71 -12.96
N ILE A 336 2.49 -25.38 -11.73
CA ILE A 336 2.54 -26.33 -10.61
C ILE A 336 1.14 -26.83 -10.28
N SER A 337 0.15 -25.93 -10.17
CA SER A 337 -1.24 -26.28 -9.83
C SER A 337 -1.94 -27.26 -10.78
N LYS A 338 -1.37 -27.53 -11.97
CA LYS A 338 -1.89 -28.54 -12.90
C LYS A 338 -1.55 -29.98 -12.49
N ASP A 339 -0.57 -30.17 -11.62
CA ASP A 339 -0.20 -31.48 -11.13
C ASP A 339 -1.26 -32.00 -10.14
N SER A 340 -1.94 -33.08 -10.51
CA SER A 340 -2.98 -33.70 -9.69
C SER A 340 -2.44 -34.45 -8.48
N SER A 341 -1.12 -34.69 -8.41
CA SER A 341 -0.44 -35.38 -7.32
C SER A 341 0.03 -34.45 -6.20
N LEU A 342 -0.23 -33.15 -6.31
CA LEU A 342 0.16 -32.19 -5.27
C LEU A 342 -0.51 -32.50 -3.92
N PRO A 343 0.23 -32.33 -2.81
CA PRO A 343 -0.38 -32.29 -1.49
C PRO A 343 -1.48 -31.24 -1.38
N VAL A 344 -2.50 -31.54 -0.57
CA VAL A 344 -3.73 -30.75 -0.46
C VAL A 344 -3.42 -29.32 0.02
N GLU A 345 -2.54 -29.20 1.00
CA GLU A 345 -2.13 -27.95 1.63
C GLU A 345 -1.41 -27.04 0.63
N LEU A 346 -0.46 -27.58 -0.13
CA LEU A 346 0.25 -26.83 -1.17
C LEU A 346 -0.70 -26.39 -2.28
N LYS A 347 -1.61 -27.27 -2.72
CA LYS A 347 -2.61 -26.92 -3.74
C LYS A 347 -3.51 -25.78 -3.28
N SER A 348 -4.02 -25.84 -2.05
CA SER A 348 -4.87 -24.80 -1.45
C SER A 348 -4.15 -23.45 -1.36
N GLU A 349 -2.89 -23.44 -0.92
CA GLU A 349 -2.13 -22.18 -0.82
C GLU A 349 -1.77 -21.60 -2.19
N LEU A 350 -1.47 -22.45 -3.20
CA LEU A 350 -1.28 -21.99 -4.58
C LEU A 350 -2.54 -21.33 -5.14
N GLU A 351 -3.71 -21.94 -4.92
CA GLU A 351 -5.00 -21.37 -5.33
C GLU A 351 -5.24 -20.01 -4.64
N GLN A 352 -4.98 -19.91 -3.33
CA GLN A 352 -5.12 -18.67 -2.59
C GLN A 352 -4.14 -17.58 -3.06
N SER A 353 -2.89 -17.95 -3.28
CA SER A 353 -1.83 -17.02 -3.73
C SER A 353 -2.11 -16.51 -5.14
N LEU A 354 -2.59 -17.38 -6.04
CA LEU A 354 -3.04 -16.97 -7.37
C LEU A 354 -4.25 -16.02 -7.32
N ILE A 355 -5.13 -16.12 -6.32
CA ILE A 355 -6.21 -15.13 -6.10
C ILE A 355 -5.64 -13.78 -5.64
N ARG A 356 -4.65 -13.78 -4.74
CA ARG A 356 -3.97 -12.53 -4.30
C ARG A 356 -3.25 -11.82 -5.46
N LEU A 357 -2.72 -12.59 -6.41
CA LEU A 357 -2.00 -12.10 -7.58
C LEU A 357 -2.91 -11.73 -8.77
N LYS A 358 -4.23 -11.89 -8.67
CA LYS A 358 -5.17 -11.36 -9.68
C LYS A 358 -5.42 -9.89 -9.40
#